data_AF-A0A2S8G454-F1
#
_entry.id   AF-A0A2S8G454-F1
#
_cell.length_a   1.000
_cell.length_b   1.000
_cell.length_c   1.000
_cell.angle_alpha   90.00
_cell.angle_beta   90.00
_cell.angle_gamma   90.00
#
_symmetry.space_group_name_H-M   'P 1'
#
loop_
_entity.id
_entity.type
_entity.pdbx_description
1 polymer ?
#
loop_
_entity_poly.entity_id
_entity_poly.type
_entity_poly.pdbx_seq_one_letter_code
_entity_poly.pdbx_strand_id
1 'polypeptide(L)'
;MLLRYLVSSFLQQQGQTVVRDFVSQQLAGQNSEEIPPEDIPKPDVVVLFALGVESAGFKESLESAATVKMEKRTVTVGKLGERAVGVVETGVGRKAAEAAVRDVIEIIGPKWIVSAGFAGGLVSDLKRGHVVMASCVSDIEGNEVTIPLNLTPEQIEATQGLASGKLLTVDRIIGTVEEKRELGEKHTAVAVDMETLAIAQACHEKQTKVISVRIISDTVDQPLPKDLEKLMSQKTTSGMLGAAAATIFNRPGSIKDMWNLNAMANKASDKLAGFLGGVLPQLDLAVRDEDES
;
A
#
# COMPACT_ATOMS: atom_id res chain seq x y z
N MET A 1 -14.91 -19.96 27.96
CA MET A 1 -15.42 -19.42 26.68
C MET A 1 -16.11 -18.07 26.81
N LEU A 2 -16.88 -17.77 27.86
CA LEU A 2 -17.51 -16.46 28.07
C LEU A 2 -16.54 -15.28 28.35
N LEU A 3 -15.36 -15.53 28.91
CA LEU A 3 -14.39 -14.47 29.26
C LEU A 3 -13.63 -13.90 28.05
N ARG A 4 -13.48 -14.68 26.95
CA ARG A 4 -12.87 -14.18 25.70
C ARG A 4 -13.79 -13.22 24.95
N TYR A 5 -15.11 -13.41 25.05
CA TYR A 5 -16.11 -12.58 24.35
C TYR A 5 -16.32 -11.21 25.04
N LEU A 6 -16.20 -11.17 26.37
CA LEU A 6 -16.31 -9.92 27.15
C LEU A 6 -15.07 -9.01 27.00
N VAL A 7 -13.88 -9.59 26.82
CA VAL A 7 -12.64 -8.82 26.61
C VAL A 7 -12.56 -8.26 25.18
N SER A 8 -13.07 -8.97 24.17
CA SER A 8 -13.08 -8.48 22.78
C SER A 8 -14.08 -7.34 22.56
N SER A 9 -15.27 -7.39 23.17
CA SER A 9 -16.25 -6.30 23.08
C SER A 9 -15.79 -5.04 23.84
N PHE A 10 -15.05 -5.23 24.93
CA PHE A 10 -14.52 -4.12 25.75
C PHE A 10 -13.35 -3.40 25.05
N LEU A 11 -12.48 -4.13 24.33
CA LEU A 11 -11.37 -3.55 23.57
C LEU A 11 -11.81 -2.82 22.29
N GLN A 12 -12.84 -3.31 21.58
CA GLN A 12 -13.41 -2.60 20.43
C GLN A 12 -14.07 -1.27 20.83
N GLN A 13 -14.76 -1.23 21.96
CA GLN A 13 -15.32 0.01 22.50
C GLN A 13 -14.24 1.02 22.92
N GLN A 14 -13.12 0.54 23.47
CA GLN A 14 -11.98 1.40 23.79
C GLN A 14 -11.29 1.95 22.53
N GLY A 15 -11.10 1.16 21.47
CA GLY A 15 -10.53 1.68 20.21
C GLY A 15 -11.33 2.84 19.62
N GLN A 16 -12.67 2.75 19.64
CA GLN A 16 -13.54 3.82 19.13
C GLN A 16 -13.54 5.08 20.01
N THR A 17 -13.44 4.91 21.32
CA THR A 17 -13.41 6.02 22.30
C THR A 17 -12.04 6.70 22.27
N VAL A 18 -10.96 5.93 22.22
CA VAL A 18 -9.58 6.41 22.12
C VAL A 18 -9.35 7.15 20.81
N VAL A 19 -9.78 6.64 19.65
CA VAL A 19 -9.67 7.40 18.39
C VAL A 19 -10.43 8.71 18.47
N ARG A 20 -11.66 8.72 19.02
CA ARG A 20 -12.47 9.94 19.14
C ARG A 20 -11.87 10.95 20.12
N ASP A 21 -11.40 10.50 21.28
CA ASP A 21 -10.80 11.35 22.31
C ASP A 21 -9.45 11.88 21.83
N PHE A 22 -8.66 11.05 21.15
CA PHE A 22 -7.38 11.41 20.55
C PHE A 22 -7.54 12.43 19.40
N VAL A 23 -8.50 12.20 18.50
CA VAL A 23 -8.85 13.16 17.42
C VAL A 23 -9.35 14.47 18.01
N SER A 24 -10.16 14.41 19.07
CA SER A 24 -10.65 15.61 19.76
C SER A 24 -9.50 16.37 20.44
N GLN A 25 -8.51 15.68 21.00
CA GLN A 25 -7.32 16.29 21.60
C GLN A 25 -6.39 16.93 20.53
N GLN A 26 -6.20 16.30 19.37
CA GLN A 26 -5.44 16.89 18.27
C GLN A 26 -6.14 18.11 17.63
N LEU A 27 -7.45 18.02 17.39
CA LEU A 27 -8.23 19.14 16.84
C LEU A 27 -8.31 20.33 17.82
N ALA A 28 -8.18 20.08 19.13
CA ALA A 28 -8.16 21.11 20.18
C ALA A 28 -6.83 21.89 20.27
N GLY A 29 -5.87 21.66 19.36
CA GLY A 29 -4.71 22.54 19.18
C GLY A 29 -3.59 22.37 20.21
N GLN A 30 -3.50 21.23 20.88
CA GLN A 30 -2.31 20.88 21.65
C GLN A 30 -1.25 20.27 20.73
N ASN A 31 -0.02 20.74 20.89
CA ASN A 31 1.12 20.59 19.99
C ASN A 31 1.38 19.16 19.50
N SER A 32 2.09 19.09 18.38
CA SER A 32 2.78 17.92 17.83
C SER A 32 3.85 17.36 18.78
N GLU A 33 3.44 16.88 19.96
CA GLU A 33 4.30 16.11 20.85
C GLU A 33 4.40 14.66 20.33
N GLU A 34 5.58 14.07 20.47
CA GLU A 34 5.81 12.65 20.20
C GLU A 34 4.95 11.84 21.17
N ILE A 35 4.03 11.04 20.62
CA ILE A 35 3.08 10.28 21.43
C ILE A 35 3.73 8.95 21.81
N PRO A 36 3.71 8.57 23.10
CA PRO A 36 4.21 7.28 23.54
C PRO A 36 3.52 6.13 22.79
N PRO A 37 4.23 5.04 22.42
CA PRO A 37 3.66 3.87 21.73
C PRO A 37 2.35 3.32 22.31
N GLU A 38 2.19 3.39 23.63
CA GLU A 38 1.03 2.93 24.39
C GLU A 38 -0.26 3.75 24.15
N ASP A 39 -0.13 5.01 23.75
CA ASP A 39 -1.25 5.95 23.56
C ASP A 39 -1.66 6.08 22.09
N ILE A 40 -0.92 5.43 21.17
CA ILE A 40 -1.27 5.37 19.76
C ILE A 40 -2.56 4.55 19.63
N PRO A 41 -3.61 5.07 18.97
CA PRO A 41 -4.78 4.27 18.67
C PRO A 41 -4.34 3.02 17.90
N LYS A 42 -4.80 1.84 18.31
CA LYS A 42 -4.38 0.56 17.73
C LYS A 42 -5.40 0.08 16.69
N PRO A 43 -5.33 0.55 15.42
CA PRO A 43 -6.21 0.06 14.38
C PRO A 43 -5.95 -1.43 14.13
N ASP A 44 -7.02 -2.19 13.93
CA ASP A 44 -6.93 -3.60 13.57
C ASP A 44 -6.29 -3.81 12.18
N VAL A 45 -6.30 -2.76 11.36
CA VAL A 45 -5.79 -2.76 9.98
C VAL A 45 -4.87 -1.57 9.77
N VAL A 46 -3.67 -1.81 9.24
CA VAL A 46 -2.78 -0.74 8.77
C VAL A 46 -2.53 -0.92 7.27
N VAL A 47 -2.80 0.14 6.51
CA VAL A 47 -2.53 0.23 5.08
C VAL A 47 -1.19 0.93 4.87
N LEU A 48 -0.30 0.27 4.14
CA LEU A 48 1.03 0.76 3.81
C LEU A 48 1.04 1.23 2.36
N PHE A 49 1.49 2.46 2.14
CA PHE A 49 1.72 3.05 0.81
C PHE A 49 3.18 3.47 0.68
N ALA A 50 3.77 3.40 -0.51
CA ALA A 50 5.14 3.85 -0.71
C ALA A 50 5.24 5.39 -0.73
N LEU A 51 4.23 6.04 -1.33
CA LEU A 51 4.22 7.48 -1.59
C LEU A 51 2.93 8.16 -1.10
N GLY A 52 3.05 9.43 -0.72
CA GLY A 52 1.91 10.26 -0.31
C GLY A 52 0.81 10.32 -1.38
N VAL A 53 1.16 10.42 -2.67
CA VAL A 53 0.20 10.42 -3.79
C VAL A 53 -0.64 9.15 -3.86
N GLU A 54 -0.09 8.00 -3.44
CA GLU A 54 -0.86 6.75 -3.42
C GLU A 54 -1.87 6.75 -2.27
N SER A 55 -1.47 7.27 -1.12
CA SER A 55 -2.27 7.31 0.10
C SER A 55 -3.31 8.43 0.15
N ALA A 56 -3.15 9.48 -0.65
CA ALA A 56 -3.92 10.73 -0.54
C ALA A 56 -5.43 10.51 -0.60
N GLY A 57 -5.93 9.89 -1.69
CA GLY A 57 -7.37 9.63 -1.83
C GLY A 57 -7.92 8.72 -0.74
N PHE A 58 -7.10 7.79 -0.22
CA PHE A 58 -7.53 6.90 0.86
C PHE A 58 -7.60 7.63 2.20
N LYS A 59 -6.62 8.46 2.53
CA LYS A 59 -6.65 9.30 3.74
C LYS A 59 -7.84 10.25 3.75
N GLU A 60 -8.18 10.84 2.60
CA GLU A 60 -9.36 11.71 2.46
C GLU A 60 -10.69 10.98 2.66
N SER A 61 -10.73 9.66 2.39
CA SER A 61 -11.91 8.83 2.60
C SER A 61 -12.15 8.44 4.08
N LEU A 62 -11.18 8.67 4.96
CA LEU A 62 -11.28 8.31 6.37
C LEU A 62 -12.05 9.37 7.17
N GLU A 63 -12.99 8.90 7.98
CA GLU A 63 -13.72 9.74 8.93
C GLU A 63 -12.90 9.95 10.20
N SER A 64 -12.98 11.15 10.80
CA SER A 64 -12.28 11.48 12.06
C SER A 64 -10.78 11.14 12.00
N ALA A 65 -10.11 11.47 10.89
CA ALA A 65 -8.70 11.18 10.73
C ALA A 65 -7.82 12.11 11.58
N ALA A 66 -6.83 11.54 12.25
CA ALA A 66 -5.81 12.24 13.02
C ALA A 66 -4.42 11.68 12.68
N THR A 67 -3.39 12.50 12.77
CA THR A 67 -2.03 12.13 12.36
C THR A 67 -1.10 12.10 13.56
N VAL A 68 -0.61 10.91 13.90
CA VAL A 68 0.25 10.63 15.05
C VAL A 68 1.69 10.50 14.62
N LYS A 69 2.59 11.20 15.30
CA LYS A 69 4.03 11.02 15.09
C LYS A 69 4.53 9.89 15.98
N MET A 70 5.06 8.86 15.34
CA MET A 70 5.87 7.80 15.93
C MET A 70 7.34 8.23 15.87
N GLU A 71 8.21 7.64 16.68
CA GLU A 71 9.64 8.00 16.80
C GLU A 71 10.34 8.18 15.43
N LYS A 72 10.06 7.30 14.46
CA LYS A 72 10.68 7.32 13.13
C LYS A 72 9.73 7.63 11.99
N ARG A 73 8.41 7.67 12.25
CA ARG A 73 7.38 7.63 11.22
C ARG A 73 6.13 8.40 11.62
N THR A 74 5.22 8.56 10.69
CA THR A 74 3.92 9.18 10.95
C THR A 74 2.84 8.20 10.54
N VAL A 75 1.84 8.02 11.40
CA VAL A 75 0.67 7.21 11.14
C VAL A 75 -0.57 8.10 11.14
N THR A 76 -1.35 8.06 10.07
CA THR A 76 -2.67 8.67 10.05
C THR A 76 -3.67 7.60 10.47
N VAL A 77 -4.42 7.83 11.55
CA VAL A 77 -5.47 6.92 12.01
C VAL A 77 -6.82 7.58 11.80
N GLY A 78 -7.76 6.84 11.22
CA GLY A 78 -9.14 7.27 11.06
C GLY A 78 -10.09 6.09 11.04
N LYS A 79 -11.35 6.36 10.68
CA LYS A 79 -12.40 5.36 10.56
C LYS A 79 -12.79 5.14 9.10
N LEU A 80 -13.00 3.88 8.75
CA LEU A 80 -13.65 3.47 7.52
C LEU A 80 -14.90 2.67 7.91
N GLY A 81 -16.06 3.33 7.90
CA GLY A 81 -17.25 2.83 8.59
C GLY A 81 -16.95 2.65 10.08
N GLU A 82 -17.25 1.46 10.62
CA GLU A 82 -17.01 1.16 12.04
C GLU A 82 -15.58 0.73 12.37
N ARG A 83 -14.74 0.50 11.34
CA ARG A 83 -13.39 -0.05 11.49
C ARG A 83 -12.34 1.05 11.63
N ALA A 84 -11.50 0.96 12.66
CA ALA A 84 -10.32 1.81 12.80
C ALA A 84 -9.22 1.36 11.82
N VAL A 85 -8.68 2.29 11.05
CA VAL A 85 -7.66 2.04 10.03
C VAL A 85 -6.50 3.00 10.22
N GLY A 86 -5.28 2.45 10.24
CA GLY A 86 -4.05 3.21 10.18
C GLY A 86 -3.52 3.30 8.75
N VAL A 87 -2.86 4.40 8.42
CA VAL A 87 -2.20 4.63 7.14
C VAL A 87 -0.77 5.07 7.41
N VAL A 88 0.19 4.35 6.83
CA VAL A 88 1.63 4.66 6.95
C VAL A 88 2.24 4.76 5.57
N GLU A 89 2.99 5.84 5.34
CA GLU A 89 3.84 6.00 4.16
C GLU A 89 5.21 5.40 4.44
N THR A 90 5.60 4.38 3.69
CA THR A 90 6.81 3.59 3.96
C THR A 90 8.07 4.23 3.42
N GLY A 91 7.93 5.01 2.35
CA GLY A 91 9.01 5.33 1.41
C GLY A 91 9.20 4.25 0.35
N VAL A 92 9.88 4.61 -0.74
CA VAL A 92 10.09 3.76 -1.92
C VAL A 92 11.20 2.73 -1.69
N GLY A 93 10.96 1.51 -2.15
CA GLY A 93 11.90 0.39 -2.19
C GLY A 93 11.85 -0.51 -0.96
N ARG A 94 12.31 -1.75 -1.16
CA ARG A 94 12.27 -2.85 -0.17
C ARG A 94 12.76 -2.47 1.22
N LYS A 95 13.91 -1.79 1.34
CA LYS A 95 14.49 -1.43 2.65
C LYS A 95 13.61 -0.48 3.45
N ALA A 96 13.01 0.50 2.78
CA ALA A 96 12.13 1.47 3.43
C ALA A 96 10.83 0.77 3.86
N ALA A 97 10.27 -0.06 2.97
CA ALA A 97 9.09 -0.86 3.21
C ALA A 97 9.24 -1.86 4.36
N GLU A 98 10.34 -2.62 4.38
CA GLU A 98 10.66 -3.59 5.44
C GLU A 98 10.77 -2.89 6.81
N ALA A 99 11.53 -1.80 6.89
CA ALA A 99 11.64 -1.04 8.13
C ALA A 99 10.27 -0.52 8.60
N ALA A 100 9.42 -0.06 7.67
CA ALA A 100 8.10 0.50 7.99
C ALA A 100 7.17 -0.56 8.56
N VAL A 101 7.07 -1.71 7.91
CA VAL A 101 6.16 -2.76 8.37
C VAL A 101 6.62 -3.35 9.70
N ARG A 102 7.94 -3.47 9.93
CA ARG A 102 8.46 -3.93 11.23
C ARG A 102 8.11 -2.96 12.35
N ASP A 103 8.36 -1.66 12.15
CA ASP A 103 7.98 -0.62 13.11
C ASP A 103 6.46 -0.65 13.40
N VAL A 104 5.64 -0.79 12.36
CA VAL A 104 4.17 -0.85 12.48
C VAL A 104 3.74 -2.09 13.28
N ILE A 105 4.28 -3.27 12.98
CA ILE A 105 3.94 -4.49 13.70
C ILE A 105 4.36 -4.41 15.16
N GLU A 106 5.54 -3.87 15.45
CA GLU A 106 6.08 -3.80 16.81
C GLU A 106 5.38 -2.75 17.68
N ILE A 107 5.03 -1.60 17.10
CA ILE A 107 4.45 -0.48 17.85
C ILE A 107 2.91 -0.57 17.90
N ILE A 108 2.27 -0.82 16.75
CA ILE A 108 0.80 -0.82 16.64
C ILE A 108 0.23 -2.20 16.92
N GLY A 109 0.89 -3.26 16.44
CA GLY A 109 0.41 -4.65 16.54
C GLY A 109 -0.91 -4.88 15.81
N PRO A 110 -1.07 -4.47 14.52
CA PRO A 110 -2.32 -4.66 13.80
C PRO A 110 -2.57 -6.13 13.50
N LYS A 111 -3.84 -6.51 13.37
CA LYS A 111 -4.22 -7.85 12.89
C LYS A 111 -3.89 -8.03 11.40
N TRP A 112 -4.00 -6.95 10.64
CA TRP A 112 -3.85 -6.93 9.19
C TRP A 112 -2.89 -5.84 8.71
N ILE A 113 -1.99 -6.21 7.81
CA ILE A 113 -1.26 -5.30 6.94
C ILE A 113 -1.85 -5.36 5.54
N VAL A 114 -2.08 -4.19 4.95
CA VAL A 114 -2.47 -4.09 3.54
C VAL A 114 -1.37 -3.33 2.80
N SER A 115 -0.64 -4.05 1.94
CA SER A 115 0.33 -3.44 1.03
C SER A 115 -0.43 -2.86 -0.16
N ALA A 116 -0.61 -1.54 -0.19
CA ALA A 116 -1.36 -0.86 -1.23
C ALA A 116 -0.48 0.12 -2.01
N GLY A 117 -0.72 0.26 -3.31
CA GLY A 117 -0.03 1.26 -4.12
C GLY A 117 -0.11 0.98 -5.60
N PHE A 118 0.79 1.61 -6.35
CA PHE A 118 0.89 1.47 -7.79
C PHE A 118 1.71 0.24 -8.18
N ALA A 119 1.46 -0.27 -9.39
CA ALA A 119 2.27 -1.30 -10.02
C ALA A 119 2.27 -1.15 -11.55
N GLY A 120 3.36 -1.58 -12.19
CA GLY A 120 3.42 -1.74 -13.64
C GLY A 120 2.77 -3.06 -14.07
N GLY A 121 1.98 -3.05 -15.13
CA GLY A 121 1.43 -4.26 -15.74
C GLY A 121 2.50 -5.00 -16.54
N LEU A 122 2.55 -6.33 -16.41
CA LEU A 122 3.46 -7.21 -17.15
C LEU A 122 2.75 -8.10 -18.18
N VAL A 123 1.41 -8.05 -18.23
CA VAL A 123 0.59 -8.80 -19.20
C VAL A 123 -0.37 -7.87 -19.96
N SER A 124 -0.76 -8.27 -21.17
CA SER A 124 -1.59 -7.46 -22.09
C SER A 124 -2.99 -7.17 -21.57
N ASP A 125 -3.53 -8.07 -20.75
CA ASP A 125 -4.92 -8.01 -20.30
C ASP A 125 -5.12 -6.97 -19.17
N LEU A 126 -4.02 -6.53 -18.56
CA LEU A 126 -4.04 -5.49 -17.54
C LEU A 126 -3.98 -4.10 -18.15
N LYS A 127 -5.03 -3.32 -17.88
CA LYS A 127 -5.15 -1.92 -18.32
C LYS A 127 -4.94 -0.98 -17.15
N ARG A 128 -4.63 0.28 -17.45
CA ARG A 128 -4.53 1.32 -16.43
C ARG A 128 -5.78 1.40 -15.57
N GLY A 129 -5.58 1.44 -14.25
CA GLY A 129 -6.65 1.48 -13.27
C GLY A 129 -7.35 0.15 -13.04
N HIS A 130 -6.88 -0.96 -13.63
CA HIS A 130 -7.19 -2.29 -13.12
C HIS A 130 -6.51 -2.48 -11.76
N VAL A 131 -7.10 -3.32 -10.92
CA VAL A 131 -6.58 -3.69 -9.61
C VAL A 131 -6.09 -5.13 -9.64
N VAL A 132 -4.90 -5.37 -9.08
CA VAL A 132 -4.31 -6.67 -8.87
C VAL A 132 -4.29 -6.96 -7.37
N MET A 133 -4.96 -8.04 -6.96
CA MET A 133 -4.79 -8.61 -5.64
C MET A 133 -3.86 -9.81 -5.74
N ALA A 134 -2.64 -9.69 -5.23
CA ALA A 134 -1.61 -10.70 -5.45
C ALA A 134 -1.90 -11.96 -4.63
N SER A 135 -1.96 -13.12 -5.28
CA SER A 135 -2.04 -14.44 -4.61
C SER A 135 -0.66 -14.94 -4.19
N CYS A 136 0.38 -14.37 -4.78
CA CYS A 136 1.78 -14.71 -4.58
C CYS A 136 2.62 -13.47 -4.90
N VAL A 137 3.69 -13.26 -4.13
CA VAL A 137 4.66 -12.19 -4.37
C VAL A 137 6.05 -12.81 -4.45
N SER A 138 6.86 -12.37 -5.42
CA SER A 138 8.22 -12.92 -5.61
C SER A 138 9.22 -11.86 -6.02
N ASP A 139 10.51 -12.18 -6.01
CA ASP A 139 11.55 -11.34 -6.63
C ASP A 139 12.23 -12.07 -7.80
N ILE A 140 13.26 -11.43 -8.35
CA ILE A 140 14.06 -11.95 -9.47
C ILE A 140 14.99 -13.09 -9.06
N GLU A 141 15.26 -13.26 -7.76
CA GLU A 141 16.12 -14.30 -7.18
C GLU A 141 15.34 -15.59 -6.90
N GLY A 142 14.00 -15.51 -6.95
CA GLY A 142 13.11 -16.64 -6.73
C GLY A 142 12.60 -16.76 -5.29
N ASN A 143 12.86 -15.76 -4.44
CA ASN A 143 12.22 -15.69 -3.13
C ASN A 143 10.73 -15.45 -3.35
N GLU A 144 9.88 -16.17 -2.62
CA GLU A 144 8.43 -16.16 -2.85
C GLU A 144 7.66 -16.25 -1.54
N VAL A 145 6.57 -15.49 -1.43
CA VAL A 145 5.60 -15.58 -0.33
C VAL A 145 4.22 -15.74 -0.93
N THR A 146 3.51 -16.80 -0.53
CA THR A 146 2.10 -16.99 -0.89
C THR A 146 1.23 -16.10 -0.01
N ILE A 147 0.24 -15.44 -0.61
CA ILE A 147 -0.77 -14.65 0.08
C ILE A 147 -2.10 -15.41 -0.04
N PRO A 148 -2.64 -15.99 1.05
CA PRO A 148 -3.79 -16.91 0.99
C PRO A 148 -5.12 -16.18 0.77
N LEU A 149 -5.27 -15.48 -0.36
CA LEU A 149 -6.49 -14.79 -0.75
C LEU A 149 -7.65 -15.76 -0.97
N ASN A 150 -8.82 -15.43 -0.43
CA ASN A 150 -10.07 -16.12 -0.67
C ASN A 150 -10.83 -15.47 -1.85
N LEU A 151 -10.19 -15.48 -3.03
CA LEU A 151 -10.79 -15.01 -4.28
C LEU A 151 -10.99 -16.19 -5.22
N THR A 152 -12.24 -16.44 -5.58
CA THR A 152 -12.60 -17.44 -6.59
C THR A 152 -12.43 -16.88 -8.01
N PRO A 153 -12.16 -17.72 -9.03
CA PRO A 153 -12.16 -17.29 -10.42
C PRO A 153 -13.45 -16.55 -10.81
N GLU A 154 -14.61 -17.02 -10.33
CA GLU A 154 -15.91 -16.41 -10.60
C GLU A 154 -16.02 -15.00 -10.02
N GLN A 155 -15.48 -14.74 -8.82
CA GLN A 155 -15.44 -13.39 -8.24
C GLN A 155 -14.52 -12.45 -9.01
N ILE A 156 -13.40 -12.95 -9.51
CA ILE A 156 -12.46 -12.18 -10.33
C ILE A 156 -13.12 -11.81 -11.67
N GLU A 157 -13.73 -12.78 -12.35
CA GLU A 157 -14.42 -12.57 -13.62
C GLU A 157 -15.64 -11.64 -13.49
N ALA A 158 -16.39 -11.75 -12.39
CA ALA A 158 -17.53 -10.88 -12.11
C ALA A 158 -17.13 -9.44 -11.76
N THR A 159 -15.89 -9.22 -11.32
CA THR A 159 -15.41 -7.89 -10.91
C THR A 159 -14.58 -7.25 -12.02
N GLN A 160 -15.22 -6.38 -12.81
CA GLN A 160 -14.56 -5.73 -13.93
C GLN A 160 -13.28 -4.99 -13.50
N GLY A 161 -12.16 -5.37 -14.11
CA GLY A 161 -10.86 -4.75 -13.86
C GLY A 161 -10.16 -5.25 -12.60
N LEU A 162 -10.66 -6.30 -11.94
CA LEU A 162 -9.91 -7.05 -10.93
C LEU A 162 -9.12 -8.19 -11.60
N ALA A 163 -7.91 -8.40 -11.12
CA ALA A 163 -7.10 -9.57 -11.45
C ALA A 163 -6.43 -10.11 -10.19
N SER A 164 -6.04 -11.39 -10.24
CA SER A 164 -5.20 -12.01 -9.23
C SER A 164 -4.10 -12.83 -9.91
N GLY A 165 -2.94 -12.89 -9.28
CA GLY A 165 -1.77 -13.60 -9.80
C GLY A 165 -0.50 -13.22 -9.06
N LYS A 166 0.63 -13.64 -9.61
CA LYS A 166 1.96 -13.36 -9.06
C LYS A 166 2.38 -11.91 -9.31
N LEU A 167 2.78 -11.22 -8.24
CA LEU A 167 3.37 -9.88 -8.29
C LEU A 167 4.89 -9.97 -8.11
N LEU A 168 5.65 -9.42 -9.05
CA LEU A 168 7.11 -9.37 -9.01
C LEU A 168 7.59 -8.10 -8.30
N THR A 169 8.47 -8.21 -7.32
CA THR A 169 9.11 -7.08 -6.64
C THR A 169 10.55 -6.91 -7.12
N VAL A 170 10.88 -5.73 -7.67
CA VAL A 170 12.21 -5.38 -8.18
C VAL A 170 12.78 -4.16 -7.44
N ASP A 171 14.07 -3.87 -7.61
CA ASP A 171 14.72 -2.74 -6.91
C ASP A 171 14.75 -1.44 -7.73
N ARG A 172 14.14 -1.43 -8.92
CA ARG A 172 14.10 -0.26 -9.79
C ARG A 172 12.85 -0.22 -10.65
N ILE A 173 12.61 0.94 -11.26
CA ILE A 173 11.53 1.11 -12.21
C ILE A 173 11.81 0.30 -13.49
N ILE A 174 10.77 -0.38 -13.98
CA ILE A 174 10.78 -1.10 -15.25
C ILE A 174 10.13 -0.21 -16.31
N GLY A 175 10.97 0.39 -17.16
CA GLY A 175 10.53 1.50 -18.02
C GLY A 175 10.22 1.11 -19.47
N THR A 176 10.83 0.06 -20.02
CA THR A 176 10.68 -0.31 -21.43
C THR A 176 9.65 -1.41 -21.63
N VAL A 177 9.03 -1.42 -22.81
CA VAL A 177 8.01 -2.43 -23.15
C VAL A 177 8.64 -3.82 -23.24
N GLU A 178 9.83 -3.91 -23.81
CA GLU A 178 10.58 -5.15 -23.98
C GLU A 178 10.88 -5.79 -22.63
N GLU A 179 11.37 -4.99 -21.67
CA GLU A 179 11.71 -5.50 -20.34
C GLU A 179 10.48 -5.95 -19.55
N LYS A 180 9.36 -5.21 -19.64
CA LYS A 180 8.10 -5.62 -18.98
C LYS A 180 7.62 -6.97 -19.49
N ARG A 181 7.65 -7.19 -20.82
CA ARG A 181 7.27 -8.48 -21.40
C ARG A 181 8.19 -9.60 -20.97
N GLU A 182 9.51 -9.37 -21.03
CA GLU A 182 10.51 -10.36 -20.61
C GLU A 182 10.31 -10.77 -19.14
N LEU A 183 10.12 -9.80 -18.24
CA LEU A 183 9.88 -10.09 -16.82
C LEU A 183 8.57 -10.82 -16.59
N GLY A 184 7.50 -10.42 -17.28
CA GLY A 184 6.20 -11.09 -17.21
C GLY A 184 6.27 -12.56 -17.61
N GLU A 185 6.91 -12.85 -18.74
CA GLU A 185 7.11 -14.21 -19.24
C GLU A 185 8.03 -15.03 -18.33
N LYS A 186 9.23 -14.49 -18.03
CA LYS A 186 10.26 -15.20 -17.26
C LYS A 186 9.82 -15.56 -15.86
N HIS A 187 9.09 -14.67 -15.19
CA HIS A 187 8.67 -14.87 -13.80
C HIS A 187 7.22 -15.32 -13.67
N THR A 188 6.48 -15.45 -14.78
CA THR A 188 5.03 -15.72 -14.77
C THR A 188 4.29 -14.73 -13.87
N ALA A 189 4.69 -13.46 -13.94
CA ALA A 189 4.17 -12.39 -13.10
C ALA A 189 3.20 -11.50 -13.89
N VAL A 190 2.09 -11.12 -13.26
CA VAL A 190 1.08 -10.27 -13.90
C VAL A 190 1.39 -8.79 -13.74
N ALA A 191 2.08 -8.41 -12.67
CA ALA A 191 2.43 -7.04 -12.37
C ALA A 191 3.80 -6.95 -11.66
N VAL A 192 4.35 -5.74 -11.60
CA VAL A 192 5.63 -5.43 -10.96
C VAL A 192 5.52 -4.23 -10.02
N ASP A 193 6.16 -4.32 -8.86
CA ASP A 193 6.31 -3.23 -7.89
C ASP A 193 7.72 -3.22 -7.26
N MET A 194 7.94 -2.42 -6.21
CA MET A 194 9.25 -2.26 -5.57
C MET A 194 9.26 -2.58 -4.06
N GLU A 195 8.13 -2.94 -3.47
CA GLU A 195 7.99 -3.05 -2.01
C GLU A 195 7.33 -4.34 -1.51
N THR A 196 6.37 -4.91 -2.23
CA THR A 196 5.41 -5.88 -1.65
C THR A 196 6.09 -7.11 -1.06
N LEU A 197 7.08 -7.70 -1.74
CA LEU A 197 7.75 -8.90 -1.21
C LEU A 197 8.36 -8.65 0.17
N ALA A 198 9.04 -7.51 0.37
CA ALA A 198 9.67 -7.18 1.64
C ALA A 198 8.63 -7.00 2.76
N ILE A 199 7.47 -6.42 2.42
CA ILE A 199 6.33 -6.30 3.35
C ILE A 199 5.80 -7.69 3.71
N ALA A 200 5.57 -8.54 2.71
CA ALA A 200 5.02 -9.87 2.91
C ALA A 200 5.95 -10.78 3.72
N GLN A 201 7.26 -10.74 3.47
CA GLN A 201 8.26 -11.48 4.24
C GLN A 201 8.26 -11.08 5.72
N ALA A 202 8.31 -9.77 6.01
CA ALA A 202 8.28 -9.30 7.39
C ALA A 202 6.96 -9.63 8.11
N CYS A 203 5.82 -9.59 7.40
CA CYS A 203 4.54 -10.03 7.95
C CYS A 203 4.54 -11.53 8.26
N HIS A 204 5.06 -12.36 7.36
CA HIS A 204 5.15 -13.81 7.55
C HIS A 204 6.04 -14.16 8.75
N GLU A 205 7.22 -13.53 8.86
CA GLU A 205 8.14 -13.70 10.01
C GLU A 205 7.48 -13.35 11.36
N LYS A 206 6.60 -12.35 11.37
CA LYS A 206 5.91 -11.85 12.58
C LYS A 206 4.49 -12.41 12.72
N GLN A 207 4.09 -13.38 11.89
CA GLN A 207 2.76 -14.00 11.90
C GLN A 207 1.60 -12.99 11.82
N THR A 208 1.80 -11.89 11.08
CA THR A 208 0.78 -10.87 10.84
C THR A 208 0.13 -11.12 9.48
N LYS A 209 -1.21 -11.06 9.41
CA LYS A 209 -1.92 -11.30 8.15
C LYS A 209 -1.63 -10.17 7.17
N VAL A 210 -1.36 -10.50 5.91
CA VAL A 210 -1.05 -9.53 4.86
C VAL A 210 -1.89 -9.77 3.62
N ILE A 211 -2.33 -8.70 2.96
CA ILE A 211 -2.81 -8.73 1.57
C ILE A 211 -2.11 -7.67 0.74
N SER A 212 -2.04 -7.88 -0.57
CA SER A 212 -1.52 -6.88 -1.52
C SER A 212 -2.64 -6.39 -2.43
N VAL A 213 -2.75 -5.07 -2.58
CA VAL A 213 -3.73 -4.40 -3.45
C VAL A 213 -3.00 -3.39 -4.31
N ARG A 214 -2.76 -3.73 -5.57
CA ARG A 214 -2.02 -2.88 -6.49
C ARG A 214 -2.90 -2.35 -7.59
N ILE A 215 -2.89 -1.05 -7.83
CA ILE A 215 -3.55 -0.48 -9.01
C ILE A 215 -2.53 -0.32 -10.14
N ILE A 216 -2.90 -0.75 -11.34
CA ILE A 216 -2.02 -0.67 -12.51
C ILE A 216 -1.87 0.78 -12.92
N SER A 217 -0.69 1.34 -12.67
CA SER A 217 -0.34 2.71 -13.07
C SER A 217 -0.11 2.75 -14.56
N ASP A 218 0.68 1.82 -15.11
CA ASP A 218 1.13 1.77 -16.50
C ASP A 218 1.05 0.34 -17.04
N THR A 219 0.75 0.18 -18.33
CA THR A 219 0.54 -1.13 -18.95
C THR A 219 1.84 -1.72 -19.49
N VAL A 220 1.80 -3.00 -19.88
CA VAL A 220 2.94 -3.70 -20.50
C VAL A 220 3.41 -3.02 -21.78
N ASP A 221 2.48 -2.51 -22.59
CA ASP A 221 2.77 -1.86 -23.88
C ASP A 221 3.12 -0.37 -23.77
N GLN A 222 3.19 0.16 -22.55
CA GLN A 222 3.44 1.57 -22.34
C GLN A 222 4.86 1.83 -21.81
N PRO A 223 5.70 2.56 -22.56
CA PRO A 223 6.98 3.00 -22.04
C PRO A 223 6.79 4.10 -20.99
N LEU A 224 7.66 4.09 -19.98
CA LEU A 224 7.76 5.17 -19.01
C LEU A 224 8.80 6.21 -19.46
N PRO A 225 8.63 7.49 -19.11
CA PRO A 225 9.65 8.51 -19.38
C PRO A 225 10.99 8.13 -18.73
N LYS A 226 12.09 8.23 -19.49
CA LYS A 226 13.44 7.86 -19.01
C LYS A 226 13.87 8.62 -17.76
N ASP A 227 13.39 9.85 -17.61
CA ASP A 227 13.69 10.70 -16.46
C ASP A 227 13.00 10.24 -15.16
N LEU A 228 11.94 9.43 -15.25
CA LEU A 228 11.18 8.97 -14.09
C LEU A 228 12.04 8.10 -13.17
N GLU A 229 12.84 7.21 -13.74
CA GLU A 229 13.78 6.37 -12.98
C GLU A 229 14.82 7.22 -12.23
N LYS A 230 15.37 8.23 -12.90
CA LYS A 230 16.33 9.15 -12.28
C LYS A 230 15.69 9.95 -11.14
N LEU A 231 14.43 10.34 -11.29
CA LEU A 231 13.69 11.10 -10.27
C LEU A 231 13.38 10.25 -9.05
N MET A 232 12.92 9.01 -9.26
CA MET A 232 12.51 8.10 -8.18
C MET A 232 13.68 7.40 -7.49
N SER A 233 14.84 7.32 -8.12
CA SER A 233 16.07 6.84 -7.47
C SER A 233 16.69 7.85 -6.48
N GLN A 234 16.19 9.07 -6.43
CA GLN A 234 16.68 10.07 -5.48
C GLN A 234 16.15 9.80 -4.06
N LYS A 235 17.07 9.63 -3.11
CA LYS A 235 16.75 9.33 -1.70
C LYS A 235 16.30 10.54 -0.89
N THR A 236 16.53 11.75 -1.39
CA THR A 236 16.22 12.99 -0.69
C THR A 236 15.30 13.88 -1.51
N THR A 237 14.44 14.64 -0.83
CA THR A 237 13.56 15.62 -1.47
C THR A 237 14.36 16.66 -2.25
N SER A 238 15.52 17.09 -1.74
CA SER A 238 16.42 18.01 -2.44
C SER A 238 17.02 17.40 -3.70
N GLY A 239 17.44 16.14 -3.65
CA GLY A 239 17.95 15.40 -4.82
C GLY A 239 16.86 15.22 -5.87
N MET A 240 15.65 14.89 -5.45
CA MET A 240 14.48 14.76 -6.32
C MET A 240 14.14 16.08 -7.03
N LEU A 241 14.08 17.19 -6.28
CA LEU A 241 13.84 18.52 -6.86
C LEU A 241 14.95 18.94 -7.85
N GLY A 242 16.21 18.68 -7.51
CA GLY A 242 17.33 18.94 -8.41
C GLY A 242 17.27 18.11 -9.69
N ALA A 243 16.92 16.83 -9.57
CA ALA A 243 16.72 15.95 -10.72
C ALA A 243 15.55 16.42 -11.60
N ALA A 244 14.42 16.80 -11.01
CA ALA A 244 13.28 17.34 -11.72
C ALA A 244 13.64 18.65 -12.47
N ALA A 245 14.31 19.58 -11.80
CA ALA A 245 14.76 20.84 -12.41
C ALA A 245 15.72 20.61 -13.57
N ALA A 246 16.69 19.69 -13.41
CA ALA A 246 17.62 19.32 -14.47
C ALA A 246 16.91 18.68 -15.66
N THR A 247 15.93 17.81 -15.42
CA THR A 247 15.12 17.20 -16.48
C THR A 247 14.31 18.24 -17.23
N ILE A 248 13.66 19.18 -16.54
CA ILE A 248 12.88 20.25 -17.17
C ILE A 248 13.79 21.15 -18.01
N PHE A 249 14.98 21.50 -17.50
CA PHE A 249 15.96 22.32 -18.23
C PHE A 249 16.45 21.62 -19.50
N ASN A 250 16.77 20.33 -19.43
CA ASN A 250 17.28 19.57 -20.56
C ASN A 250 16.19 19.16 -21.56
N ARG A 251 14.93 19.08 -21.13
CA ARG A 251 13.80 18.66 -21.94
C ARG A 251 12.52 19.38 -21.50
N PRO A 252 12.21 20.57 -22.08
CA PRO A 252 11.04 21.35 -21.70
C PRO A 252 9.70 20.59 -21.85
N GLY A 253 9.63 19.65 -22.80
CA GLY A 253 8.47 18.76 -22.99
C GLY A 253 8.18 17.85 -21.78
N SER A 254 9.16 17.60 -20.90
CA SER A 254 8.98 16.78 -19.70
C SER A 254 8.02 17.39 -18.68
N ILE A 255 7.75 18.69 -18.74
CA ILE A 255 6.72 19.34 -17.90
C ILE A 255 5.35 18.72 -18.19
N LYS A 256 5.00 18.56 -19.47
CA LYS A 256 3.72 17.98 -19.89
C LYS A 256 3.62 16.51 -19.48
N ASP A 257 4.71 15.76 -19.64
CA ASP A 257 4.76 14.37 -19.21
C ASP A 257 4.54 14.24 -17.70
N MET A 258 5.21 15.09 -16.91
CA MET A 258 5.07 15.09 -15.45
C MET A 258 3.66 15.49 -15.00
N TRP A 259 3.07 16.48 -15.66
CA TRP A 259 1.71 16.91 -15.37
C TRP A 259 0.69 15.81 -15.68
N ASN A 260 0.84 15.14 -16.82
CA ASN A 260 0.03 13.98 -17.18
C ASN A 260 0.22 12.84 -16.19
N LEU A 261 1.46 12.50 -15.81
CA LEU A 261 1.74 11.48 -14.81
C LEU A 261 1.07 11.80 -13.47
N ASN A 262 1.14 13.04 -13.01
CA ASN A 262 0.52 13.46 -11.76
C ASN A 262 -1.02 13.35 -11.82
N ALA A 263 -1.64 13.82 -12.90
CA ALA A 263 -3.09 13.68 -13.09
C ALA A 263 -3.53 12.21 -13.14
N MET A 264 -2.72 11.35 -13.78
CA MET A 264 -2.96 9.91 -13.84
C MET A 264 -2.78 9.24 -12.48
N ALA A 265 -1.75 9.63 -11.71
CA ALA A 265 -1.50 9.14 -10.37
C ALA A 265 -2.65 9.48 -9.42
N ASN A 266 -3.17 10.71 -9.46
CA ASN A 266 -4.32 11.10 -8.65
C ASN A 266 -5.56 10.26 -8.98
N LYS A 267 -5.88 10.10 -10.27
CA LYS A 267 -7.01 9.25 -10.69
C LYS A 267 -6.84 7.78 -10.29
N ALA A 268 -5.59 7.29 -10.27
CA ALA A 268 -5.28 5.95 -9.79
C ALA A 268 -5.43 5.86 -8.26
N SER A 269 -4.99 6.88 -7.52
CA SER A 269 -5.18 6.97 -6.06
C SER A 269 -6.66 6.95 -5.69
N ASP A 270 -7.51 7.73 -6.36
CA ASP A 270 -8.96 7.77 -6.09
C ASP A 270 -9.62 6.40 -6.31
N LYS A 271 -9.25 5.71 -7.39
CA LYS A 271 -9.74 4.35 -7.68
C LYS A 271 -9.24 3.33 -6.66
N LEU A 272 -7.97 3.42 -6.28
CA LEU A 272 -7.38 2.56 -5.26
C LEU A 272 -8.07 2.77 -3.91
N ALA A 273 -8.33 4.02 -3.53
CA ALA A 273 -9.07 4.38 -2.34
C ALA A 273 -10.48 3.80 -2.34
N GLY A 274 -11.23 3.94 -3.44
CA GLY A 274 -12.55 3.36 -3.59
C GLY A 274 -12.55 1.83 -3.48
N PHE A 275 -11.56 1.17 -4.08
CA PHE A 275 -11.42 -0.28 -3.98
C PHE A 275 -11.08 -0.74 -2.55
N LEU A 276 -10.14 -0.06 -1.88
CA LEU A 276 -9.82 -0.30 -0.47
C LEU A 276 -11.05 -0.07 0.42
N GLY A 277 -11.86 0.96 0.14
CA GLY A 277 -13.14 1.21 0.80
C GLY A 277 -14.09 0.01 0.77
N GLY A 278 -14.09 -0.76 -0.33
CA GLY A 278 -14.89 -1.97 -0.48
C GLY A 278 -14.26 -3.22 0.14
N VAL A 279 -12.94 -3.38 0.05
CA VAL A 279 -12.23 -4.59 0.52
C VAL A 279 -12.01 -4.58 2.03
N LEU A 280 -11.58 -3.45 2.59
CA LEU A 280 -11.17 -3.38 3.99
C LEU A 280 -12.29 -3.78 4.98
N PRO A 281 -13.58 -3.46 4.77
CA PRO A 281 -14.67 -3.97 5.61
C PRO A 281 -14.81 -5.50 5.60
N GLN A 282 -14.38 -6.16 4.51
CA GLN A 282 -14.57 -7.59 4.27
C GLN A 282 -13.32 -8.44 4.56
N LEU A 283 -12.24 -7.86 5.11
CA LEU A 283 -10.96 -8.53 5.32
C LEU A 283 -11.04 -9.86 6.09
N ASP A 284 -11.90 -9.95 7.10
CA ASP A 284 -12.05 -11.18 7.88
C ASP A 284 -12.64 -12.35 7.07
N LEU A 285 -13.24 -12.08 5.91
CA LEU A 285 -13.73 -13.08 4.95
C LEU A 285 -12.74 -13.34 3.79
N ALA A 286 -11.75 -12.46 3.64
CA ALA A 286 -10.94 -12.34 2.42
C ALA A 286 -9.67 -13.22 2.41
N VAL A 287 -9.34 -13.92 3.50
CA VAL A 287 -8.18 -14.82 3.58
C VAL A 287 -8.59 -16.13 4.23
N ARG A 288 -8.11 -17.25 3.69
CA ARG A 288 -8.32 -18.58 4.26
C ARG A 288 -7.55 -18.70 5.57
N ASP A 289 -8.19 -19.22 6.62
CA ASP A 289 -7.45 -19.63 7.81
C ASP A 289 -6.63 -20.89 7.46
N GLU A 290 -5.35 -20.91 7.83
CA GLU A 290 -4.42 -22.02 7.52
C GLU A 290 -4.76 -23.33 8.24
N ASP A 291 -5.78 -23.34 9.11
CA ASP A 291 -6.16 -24.47 9.99
C ASP A 291 -7.25 -25.39 9.42
N GLU A 292 -7.69 -25.22 8.16
CA GLU A 292 -8.62 -26.15 7.48
C GLU A 292 -7.89 -26.97 6.40
N SER A 293 -7.11 -27.96 6.85
CA SER A 293 -6.61 -29.07 6.02
C SER A 293 -6.76 -30.41 6.71
#